data_AF-A0A7S1NYS0-F1
#
_entry.id   AF-A0A7S1NYS0-F1
#
_cell.length_a   1.000
_cell.length_b   1.000
_cell.length_c   1.000
_cell.angle_alpha   90.00
_cell.angle_beta   90.00
_cell.angle_gamma   90.00
#
_symmetry.space_group_name_H-M   'P 1'
#
loop_
_entity.id
_entity.type
_entity.pdbx_description
1 polymer ?
#
loop_
_entity_poly.entity_id
_entity_poly.type
_entity_poly.pdbx_seq_one_letter_code
_entity_poly.pdbx_strand_id
1 'polypeptide(L)'
;SVLYPSFSTFLMVNVLARWSDGEGVGDRLVLSACIGRDDPRYGRLLIDAITEDQGIAVDYRNDGGDLNDADGRTARSVIVSGWRLNETVAAYLWVNLGAIHLCTTEALVGDRALPRA
;
A
#
# COMPACT_ATOMS: atom_id res chain seq x y z
N SER A 1 8.80 -0.08 14.59
CA SER A 1 9.20 1.27 14.14
C SER A 1 9.38 1.30 12.64
N VAL A 2 9.09 2.46 12.05
CA VAL A 2 9.19 2.67 10.61
C VAL A 2 10.19 3.80 10.36
N LEU A 3 11.18 3.55 9.50
CA LEU A 3 12.17 4.53 9.08
C LEU A 3 11.89 4.94 7.64
N TYR A 4 11.73 6.24 7.42
CA TYR A 4 11.44 6.83 6.12
C TYR A 4 12.70 7.51 5.59
N PRO A 5 13.19 7.16 4.38
CA PRO A 5 14.38 7.79 3.81
C PRO A 5 14.19 9.26 3.43
N SER A 6 12.94 9.73 3.33
CA SER A 6 12.64 11.14 3.03
C SER A 6 11.32 11.59 3.66
N PHE A 7 11.13 12.91 3.75
CA PHE A 7 9.86 13.49 4.17
C PHE A 7 8.71 13.13 3.22
N SER A 8 8.96 13.09 1.91
CA SER A 8 7.95 12.69 0.92
C SER A 8 7.52 11.23 1.11
N THR A 9 8.47 10.33 1.39
CA THR A 9 8.18 8.93 1.74
C THR A 9 7.33 8.84 3.00
N PHE A 10 7.69 9.60 4.05
CA PHE A 10 6.90 9.68 5.27
C PHE A 10 5.46 10.12 4.99
N LEU A 11 5.28 11.20 4.22
CA LEU A 11 3.96 11.69 3.86
C LEU A 11 3.18 10.65 3.05
N MET A 12 3.75 10.08 1.99
CA MET A 12 3.03 9.12 1.14
C MET A 12 2.56 7.89 1.92
N VAL A 13 3.42 7.31 2.76
CA VAL A 13 3.04 6.13 3.56
C VAL A 13 1.94 6.48 4.57
N ASN A 14 2.03 7.64 5.24
CA ASN A 14 0.99 8.07 6.19
C ASN A 14 -0.31 8.47 5.50
N VAL A 15 -0.23 9.10 4.33
CA VAL A 15 -1.40 9.45 3.51
C VAL A 15 -2.09 8.15 3.10
N LEU A 16 -1.38 7.17 2.54
CA LEU A 16 -1.97 5.89 2.15
C LEU A 16 -2.60 5.15 3.34
N ALA A 17 -1.90 5.07 4.48
CA ALA A 17 -2.39 4.36 5.66
C ALA A 17 -3.54 5.06 6.40
N ARG A 18 -3.78 6.36 6.16
CA ARG A 18 -4.86 7.14 6.78
C ARG A 18 -5.93 7.58 5.79
N TRP A 19 -5.73 7.39 4.49
CA TRP A 19 -6.67 7.81 3.46
C TRP A 19 -8.02 7.14 3.66
N SER A 20 -8.01 5.85 4.01
CA SER A 20 -9.18 5.10 4.46
C SER A 20 -9.98 5.71 5.58
N ASP A 21 -9.27 6.22 6.57
CA ASP A 21 -9.83 6.62 7.85
C ASP A 21 -10.46 8.01 7.72
N GLY A 22 -9.92 8.85 6.84
CA GLY A 22 -10.34 10.24 6.61
C GLY A 22 -11.58 10.41 5.73
N GLU A 23 -11.75 9.60 4.68
CA GLU A 23 -12.88 9.72 3.74
C GLU A 23 -14.13 8.92 4.18
N GLY A 24 -14.06 8.20 5.32
CA GLY A 24 -15.13 7.28 5.75
C GLY A 24 -15.34 6.08 4.81
N VAL A 25 -14.42 5.90 3.86
CA VAL A 25 -14.46 4.84 2.84
C VAL A 25 -13.93 3.52 3.41
N GLY A 26 -13.08 3.58 4.44
CA GLY A 26 -12.38 2.43 4.98
C GLY A 26 -11.36 1.89 3.98
N ASP A 27 -10.19 1.45 4.45
CA ASP A 27 -9.21 0.79 3.58
C ASP A 27 -9.81 -0.56 3.29
N ARG A 28 -10.39 -0.71 2.10
CA ARG A 28 -10.93 -2.01 1.74
C ARG A 28 -9.78 -2.84 1.24
N LEU A 29 -9.25 -3.67 2.13
CA LEU A 29 -8.37 -4.76 1.78
C LEU A 29 -9.07 -5.65 0.74
N VAL A 30 -8.66 -5.53 -0.52
CA VAL A 30 -9.13 -6.33 -1.64
C VAL A 30 -8.49 -7.72 -1.60
N LEU A 31 -7.20 -7.76 -1.26
CA LEU A 31 -6.42 -8.98 -1.19
C LEU A 31 -5.40 -8.90 -0.06
N SER A 32 -5.29 -9.95 0.72
CA SER A 32 -4.14 -10.21 1.59
C SER A 32 -3.57 -11.58 1.28
N ALA A 33 -2.29 -11.62 0.93
CA ALA A 33 -1.57 -12.84 0.62
C ALA A 33 -0.28 -12.89 1.43
N CYS A 34 -0.16 -13.88 2.32
CA CYS A 34 1.10 -14.21 2.96
C CYS A 34 1.88 -15.11 2.01
N ILE A 35 3.02 -14.63 1.52
CA ILE A 35 3.86 -15.36 0.56
C ILE A 35 5.12 -15.89 1.25
N GLY A 36 5.47 -15.32 2.41
CA GLY A 36 6.69 -15.66 3.13
C GLY A 36 7.87 -14.87 2.58
N ARG A 37 8.86 -14.63 3.45
CA ARG A 37 10.00 -13.77 3.12
C ARG A 37 11.08 -14.50 2.32
N ASP A 38 11.18 -15.80 2.54
CA ASP A 38 12.13 -16.66 1.83
C ASP A 38 11.65 -16.96 0.40
N ASP A 39 10.41 -16.56 0.05
CA ASP A 39 9.92 -16.70 -1.31
C ASP A 39 10.61 -15.68 -2.23
N PRO A 40 11.25 -16.13 -3.32
CA PRO A 40 11.94 -15.23 -4.25
C PRO A 40 11.02 -14.14 -4.83
N ARG A 41 9.72 -14.39 -4.94
CA ARG A 41 8.74 -13.41 -5.45
C ARG A 41 8.58 -12.23 -4.49
N TYR A 42 8.70 -12.46 -3.19
CA TYR A 42 8.65 -11.39 -2.19
C TYR A 42 9.86 -10.46 -2.34
N GLY A 43 11.06 -11.02 -2.48
CA GLY A 43 12.28 -10.23 -2.73
C GLY A 43 12.20 -9.41 -4.02
N ARG A 44 11.69 -10.00 -5.10
CA ARG A 44 11.49 -9.28 -6.37
C ARG A 44 10.54 -8.10 -6.26
N LEU A 45 9.45 -8.24 -5.52
CA LEU A 45 8.52 -7.12 -5.30
C LEU A 45 9.15 -5.94 -4.57
N LEU A 46 10.16 -6.18 -3.73
CA LEU A 46 10.89 -5.15 -3.00
C LEU A 46 12.06 -4.54 -3.78
N ILE A 47 12.56 -5.21 -4.82
CA ILE A 47 13.78 -4.82 -5.55
C ILE A 47 13.49 -4.36 -6.96
N ASP A 48 12.61 -5.08 -7.68
CA ASP A 48 12.33 -4.80 -9.09
C ASP A 48 11.81 -3.37 -9.24
N ALA A 49 12.34 -2.64 -10.22
CA ALA A 49 11.94 -1.27 -10.46
C ALA A 49 10.49 -1.23 -10.95
N ILE A 50 9.69 -0.34 -10.38
CA ILE A 50 8.36 -0.02 -10.88
C ILE A 50 8.50 1.30 -11.61
N THR A 51 8.26 1.26 -12.91
CA THR A 51 8.36 2.45 -13.75
C THR A 51 7.12 3.33 -13.57
N GLU A 52 7.25 4.63 -13.88
CA GLU A 52 6.17 5.61 -13.64
C GLU A 52 4.89 5.32 -14.44
N ASP A 53 4.98 4.55 -15.53
CA ASP A 53 3.82 4.06 -16.29
C ASP A 53 3.06 2.93 -15.58
N GLN A 54 3.70 2.24 -14.64
CA GLN A 54 3.12 1.12 -13.88
C GLN A 54 2.59 1.56 -12.50
N GLY A 55 3.17 2.61 -11.92
CA GLY A 55 2.75 3.15 -10.64
C GLY A 55 3.82 3.99 -9.96
N ILE A 56 3.53 4.44 -8.74
CA ILE A 56 4.47 5.19 -7.90
C ILE A 56 4.88 4.32 -6.72
N ALA A 57 6.12 3.85 -6.72
CA ALA A 57 6.69 3.03 -5.65
C ALA A 57 7.44 3.88 -4.61
N VAL A 58 7.28 3.52 -3.34
CA VAL A 58 7.93 4.16 -2.20
C VAL A 58 8.49 3.10 -1.28
N ASP A 59 9.81 3.16 -1.09
CA ASP A 59 10.55 2.23 -0.24
C ASP A 59 10.83 2.83 1.14
N TYR A 60 10.69 2.01 2.17
CA TYR A 60 10.98 2.39 3.55
C TYR A 60 11.38 1.15 4.36
N ARG A 61 11.82 1.35 5.62
CA ARG A 61 12.16 0.24 6.50
C ARG A 61 11.12 0.08 7.60
N ASN A 62 10.72 -1.15 7.88
CA ASN A 62 9.81 -1.48 8.97
C ASN A 62 10.32 -2.69 9.76
N ASP A 63 10.78 -2.45 10.97
CA ASP A 63 11.30 -3.51 11.85
C ASP A 63 10.18 -4.28 12.58
N GLY A 64 8.91 -3.93 12.37
CA GLY A 64 7.77 -4.58 13.03
C GLY A 64 7.64 -4.26 14.52
N GLY A 65 8.38 -3.28 15.04
CA GLY A 65 8.36 -2.89 16.46
C GLY A 65 9.67 -3.17 17.20
N ASP A 66 10.64 -3.84 16.56
CA ASP A 66 11.93 -4.17 17.16
C ASP A 66 13.06 -3.26 16.64
N LEU A 67 13.34 -2.19 17.38
CA LEU A 67 14.39 -1.22 17.06
C LEU A 67 15.82 -1.79 17.08
N ASN A 68 16.02 -3.00 17.63
CA ASN A 68 17.34 -3.64 17.72
C ASN A 68 17.60 -4.65 16.60
N ASP A 69 16.62 -4.91 15.73
CA ASP A 69 16.85 -5.73 14.55
C ASP A 69 17.75 -4.95 13.58
N ALA A 70 19.04 -5.32 13.56
CA ALA A 70 20.08 -4.66 12.78
C ALA A 70 19.79 -4.66 11.26
N ASP A 71 18.85 -5.51 10.83
CA ASP A 71 18.41 -5.64 9.46
C ASP A 71 17.04 -4.99 9.29
N GLY A 72 17.03 -3.65 9.31
CA GLY A 72 15.81 -2.85 9.12
C GLY A 72 15.11 -3.28 7.83
N ARG A 73 13.98 -3.98 8.00
CA ARG A 73 13.39 -4.80 6.93
C ARG A 73 12.80 -3.91 5.85
N THR A 74 13.18 -4.15 4.61
CA THR A 74 12.66 -3.39 3.46
C THR A 74 11.17 -3.66 3.29
N ALA A 75 10.41 -2.58 3.23
CA ALA A 75 8.99 -2.56 2.92
C ALA A 75 8.75 -1.59 1.75
N ARG A 76 7.68 -1.83 1.02
CA ARG A 76 7.33 -1.05 -0.16
C ARG A 76 5.84 -0.76 -0.18
N SER A 77 5.49 0.47 -0.50
CA SER A 77 4.13 0.85 -0.89
C SER A 77 4.12 1.26 -2.35
N VAL A 78 3.09 0.88 -3.11
CA VAL A 78 2.97 1.19 -4.54
C VAL A 78 1.58 1.72 -4.83
N ILE A 79 1.46 2.91 -5.39
CA ILE A 79 0.19 3.38 -5.95
C ILE A 79 0.03 2.75 -7.33
N VAL A 80 -1.01 1.93 -7.51
CA VAL A 80 -1.24 1.13 -8.73
C VAL A 80 -2.47 1.57 -9.52
N SER A 81 -3.24 2.56 -9.02
CA SER A 81 -4.33 3.24 -9.75
C SER A 81 -4.61 4.63 -9.17
N GLY A 82 -5.01 5.58 -10.00
CA GLY A 82 -5.45 6.91 -9.58
C GLY A 82 -4.33 7.88 -9.18
N TRP A 83 -3.14 7.74 -9.78
CA TRP A 83 -1.95 8.54 -9.42
C TRP A 83 -1.72 9.74 -10.34
N ARG A 84 -2.58 9.98 -11.35
CA ARG A 84 -2.42 11.14 -12.23
C ARG A 84 -2.93 12.40 -11.56
N LEU A 85 -2.51 13.54 -12.11
CA LEU A 85 -2.97 14.84 -11.65
C LEU A 85 -4.52 14.91 -11.71
N ASN A 86 -5.13 15.29 -10.59
CA ASN A 86 -6.59 15.36 -10.36
C ASN A 86 -7.32 14.01 -10.27
N GLU A 87 -6.61 12.88 -10.23
CA GLU A 87 -7.19 11.60 -9.85
C GLU A 87 -7.14 11.41 -8.33
N THR A 88 -8.11 10.67 -7.81
CA THR A 88 -8.02 10.10 -6.47
C THR A 88 -7.30 8.77 -6.59
N VAL A 89 -6.30 8.54 -5.74
CA VAL A 89 -5.67 7.21 -5.61
C VAL A 89 -6.79 6.21 -5.44
N ALA A 90 -6.91 5.25 -6.35
CA ALA A 90 -8.02 4.29 -6.40
C ALA A 90 -7.61 2.92 -5.85
N ALA A 91 -6.33 2.58 -5.98
CA ALA A 91 -5.76 1.35 -5.45
C ALA A 91 -4.28 1.50 -5.15
N TYR A 92 -3.83 0.80 -4.12
CA TYR A 92 -2.43 0.75 -3.74
C TYR A 92 -2.06 -0.62 -3.16
N LEU A 93 -0.79 -0.99 -3.35
CA LEU A 93 -0.16 -2.19 -2.84
C LEU A 93 0.67 -1.84 -1.60
N TRP A 94 0.65 -2.71 -0.61
CA TRP A 94 1.53 -2.66 0.54
C TRP A 94 2.24 -4.01 0.71
N VAL A 95 3.55 -4.01 0.55
CA VAL A 95 4.43 -5.18 0.66
C VAL A 95 5.27 -5.03 1.93
N ASN A 96 4.98 -5.86 2.93
CA ASN A 96 5.63 -5.78 4.22
C ASN A 96 5.54 -7.10 4.99
N LEU A 97 6.50 -7.37 5.87
CA LEU A 97 6.56 -8.52 6.76
C LEU A 97 6.39 -9.91 6.10
N GLY A 98 6.59 -10.05 4.78
CA GLY A 98 6.36 -11.32 4.05
C GLY A 98 4.95 -11.46 3.48
N ALA A 99 4.15 -10.39 3.53
CA ALA A 99 2.80 -10.34 3.01
C ALA A 99 2.65 -9.24 1.95
N ILE A 100 1.61 -9.41 1.14
CA ILE A 100 1.14 -8.44 0.16
C ILE A 100 -0.30 -8.09 0.51
N HIS A 101 -0.59 -6.80 0.57
CA HIS A 101 -1.93 -6.26 0.73
C HIS A 101 -2.25 -5.38 -0.48
N LEU A 102 -3.37 -5.65 -1.15
CA LEU A 102 -3.95 -4.75 -2.14
C LEU A 102 -5.16 -4.07 -1.50
N CYS A 103 -5.15 -2.75 -1.47
CA CYS A 103 -6.22 -1.95 -0.91
C CYS A 103 -6.87 -1.10 -2.01
N THR A 104 -8.16 -0.85 -1.87
CA THR A 104 -8.88 0.15 -2.67
C THR A 104 -9.53 1.19 -1.76
N THR A 105 -9.63 2.38 -2.32
CA THR A 105 -10.18 3.62 -1.75
C THR A 105 -11.43 4.07 -2.53
N GLU A 106 -11.92 3.26 -3.47
CA GLU A 106 -13.15 3.54 -4.20
C GLU A 106 -14.37 3.31 -3.29
N ALA A 107 -15.35 4.21 -3.40
CA ALA A 107 -16.62 4.08 -2.69
C ALA A 107 -17.41 2.87 -3.18
N LEU A 108 -18.17 2.25 -2.28
CA LEU A 108 -19.02 1.11 -2.61
C LEU A 108 -20.16 1.56 -3.54
N VAL A 109 -20.09 1.18 -4.82
CA VAL A 109 -21.26 1.30 -5.71
C VAL A 109 -22.22 0.17 -5.38
N GLY A 110 -23.06 0.39 -4.36
CA GLY A 110 -23.96 -0.64 -3.85
C GLY A 110 -24.98 -0.15 -2.85
N ASP A 111 -25.84 0.78 -3.28
CA ASP A 111 -27.26 0.67 -2.93
C ASP A 111 -28.09 1.13 -4.13
N ARG A 112 -28.10 0.30 -5.17
CA ARG A 112 -29.09 0.42 -6.23
C ARG A 112 -30.40 0.04 -5.58
N ALA A 113 -31.15 1.05 -5.11
CA ALA A 113 -32.52 0.87 -4.66
C ALA A 113 -33.25 0.02 -5.70
N LEU A 114 -33.56 -1.22 -5.33
CA LEU A 114 -34.43 -2.05 -6.14
C LEU A 114 -35.72 -1.26 -6.35
N PRO A 115 -36.25 -1.16 -7.59
CA PRO A 115 -37.52 -0.50 -7.80
C PRO A 115 -38.55 -1.24 -6.94
N ARG A 116 -39.16 -0.53 -5.99
CA ARG A 116 -40.33 -1.05 -5.27
C ARG A 116 -41.41 -1.28 -6.32
N ALA A 117 -41.73 -2.55 -6.52
CA ALA A 117 -42.92 -2.99 -7.23
C ALA A 117 -44.19 -2.55 -6.46
#